data_AF-A0A9N9N712-F1
#
_entry.id   AF-A0A9N9N712-F1
#
_cell.length_a   1.000
_cell.length_b   1.000
_cell.length_c   1.000
_cell.angle_alpha   90.00
_cell.angle_beta   90.00
_cell.angle_gamma   90.00
#
_symmetry.space_group_name_H-M   'P 1'
#
loop_
_entity.id
_entity.type
_entity.pdbx_description
1 polymer ?
#
loop_
_entity_poly.entity_id
_entity_poly.type
_entity_poly.pdbx_seq_one_letter_code
_entity_poly.pdbx_strand_id
1 'polypeptide(L)'
;VADDVLSGTAYNSLVVGNIIPFIKLLKTTLLARSRMSLSSANEAVLQAIVEILLPSRHRVPELYVENQVGVLGANELEKLDKFFKTEYEESLLNRRYIYWSTNFRKTVQTTIREIINDGLEQLRSYMSTIAKGHAVGYSTSGVFDERIKIIKSGPNKLEGFIIMVVGFRHILWRPIEEMISDYKYINV
;
A
#
# COMPACT_ATOMS: atom_id res chain seq x y z
N VAL A 1 21.36 6.95 11.88
CA VAL A 1 20.91 8.10 12.71
C VAL A 1 20.05 9.07 11.91
N ALA A 2 20.47 9.55 10.72
CA ALA A 2 19.63 10.46 9.90
C ALA A 2 18.37 9.79 9.30
N ASP A 3 18.48 8.58 8.75
CA ASP A 3 17.33 7.84 8.16
C ASP A 3 16.26 7.44 9.20
N ASP A 4 16.67 7.15 10.43
CA ASP A 4 15.77 6.74 11.51
C ASP A 4 14.94 7.93 12.03
N VAL A 5 15.54 9.13 12.07
CA VAL A 5 14.83 10.38 12.42
C VAL A 5 13.85 10.80 11.32
N LEU A 6 14.21 10.63 10.03
CA LEU A 6 13.32 10.88 8.90
C LEU A 6 12.16 9.89 8.83
N SER A 7 12.40 8.61 9.10
CA SER A 7 11.36 7.59 9.25
C SER A 7 10.42 7.93 10.42
N GLY A 8 10.97 8.33 11.57
CA GLY A 8 10.17 8.72 12.75
C GLY A 8 9.25 9.92 12.50
N THR A 9 9.73 10.96 11.81
CA THR A 9 8.91 12.14 11.49
C THR A 9 7.83 11.83 10.45
N ALA A 10 8.15 11.02 9.43
CA ALA A 10 7.17 10.57 8.45
C ALA A 10 6.10 9.66 9.08
N TYR A 11 6.51 8.76 9.97
CA TYR A 11 5.60 7.91 10.74
C TYR A 11 4.67 8.72 11.64
N ASN A 12 5.20 9.67 12.41
CA ASN A 12 4.36 10.51 13.27
C ASN A 12 3.33 11.33 12.47
N SER A 13 3.71 11.76 11.25
CA SER A 13 2.78 12.44 10.34
C SER A 13 1.68 11.49 9.85
N LEU A 14 2.03 10.24 9.54
CA LEU A 14 1.08 9.21 9.15
C LEU A 14 0.07 8.89 10.25
N VAL A 15 0.51 8.86 11.52
CA VAL A 15 -0.37 8.61 12.69
C VAL A 15 -1.44 9.69 12.88
N VAL A 16 -1.18 10.92 12.43
CA VAL A 16 -2.15 12.03 12.46
C VAL A 16 -2.87 12.24 11.12
N GLY A 17 -2.76 11.26 10.21
CA GLY A 17 -3.44 11.26 8.92
C GLY A 17 -2.77 12.04 7.79
N ASN A 18 -1.58 12.57 8.03
CA ASN A 18 -0.80 13.25 7.00
C ASN A 18 0.18 12.27 6.32
N ILE A 19 -0.26 11.69 5.21
CA ILE A 19 0.55 10.75 4.41
C ILE A 19 1.68 11.42 3.61
N ILE A 20 1.64 12.74 3.39
CA ILE A 20 2.54 13.43 2.44
C ILE A 20 4.03 13.20 2.79
N PRO A 21 4.48 13.33 4.05
CA PRO A 21 5.87 13.06 4.41
C PRO A 21 6.28 11.62 4.14
N PHE A 22 5.37 10.66 4.36
CA PHE A 22 5.60 9.24 4.06
C PHE A 22 5.74 9.00 2.55
N ILE A 23 4.88 9.59 1.73
CA ILE A 23 4.99 9.51 0.26
C ILE A 23 6.31 10.09 -0.24
N LYS A 24 6.75 11.22 0.34
CA LYS A 24 8.04 11.83 0.00
C LYS A 24 9.20 10.91 0.36
N LEU A 25 9.17 10.29 1.54
CA LEU A 25 10.17 9.33 1.98
C LEU A 25 10.21 8.10 1.05
N LEU A 26 9.05 7.49 0.79
CA LEU A 26 8.91 6.35 -0.12
C LEU A 26 9.46 6.67 -1.51
N LYS A 27 9.15 7.86 -2.05
CA LYS A 27 9.66 8.32 -3.34
C LYS A 27 11.18 8.41 -3.36
N THR A 28 11.79 9.00 -2.33
CA THR A 28 13.26 9.10 -2.23
C THR A 28 13.90 7.72 -2.16
N THR A 29 13.33 6.79 -1.37
CA THR A 29 13.83 5.42 -1.24
C THR A 29 13.74 4.64 -2.55
N LEU A 30 12.62 4.75 -3.27
CA LEU A 30 12.46 4.10 -4.58
C LEU A 30 13.42 4.66 -5.63
N LEU A 31 13.65 5.98 -5.64
CA LEU A 31 14.59 6.63 -6.55
C LEU A 31 16.05 6.28 -6.28
N ALA A 32 16.41 5.95 -5.04
CA ALA A 32 17.76 5.54 -4.66
C ALA A 32 18.09 4.10 -5.07
N ARG A 33 17.09 3.26 -5.39
CA ARG A 33 17.31 1.86 -5.78
C ARG A 33 17.77 1.72 -7.22
N SER A 34 18.64 0.73 -7.47
CA SER A 34 19.07 0.38 -8.83
C SER A 34 17.89 -0.09 -9.68
N ARG A 35 17.82 0.41 -10.92
CA ARG A 35 16.82 0.00 -11.92
C ARG A 35 16.78 -1.50 -12.19
N MET A 36 17.92 -2.21 -12.03
CA MET A 36 17.97 -3.67 -12.16
C MET A 36 17.20 -4.36 -11.03
N SER A 37 17.32 -3.90 -9.79
CA SER A 37 16.53 -4.42 -8.66
C SER A 37 15.04 -4.11 -8.79
N LEU A 38 14.69 -3.05 -9.53
CA LEU A 38 13.32 -2.63 -9.73
C LEU A 38 12.62 -3.42 -10.85
N SER A 39 13.38 -3.98 -11.80
CA SER A 39 12.81 -4.75 -12.92
C SER A 39 12.01 -5.98 -12.53
N SER A 40 12.33 -6.57 -11.38
CA SER A 40 11.65 -7.72 -10.80
C SER A 40 10.82 -7.34 -9.56
N ALA A 41 10.64 -6.05 -9.28
CA ALA A 41 9.91 -5.60 -8.11
C ALA A 41 8.41 -5.79 -8.31
N ASN A 42 7.82 -6.63 -7.46
CA ASN A 42 6.38 -6.88 -7.37
C ASN A 42 5.84 -6.31 -6.05
N GLU A 43 4.59 -6.65 -5.72
CA GLU A 43 3.92 -6.24 -4.48
C GLU A 43 4.74 -6.54 -3.22
N ALA A 44 5.29 -7.75 -3.11
CA ALA A 44 6.11 -8.16 -1.96
C ALA A 44 7.35 -7.26 -1.78
N VAL A 45 7.98 -6.83 -2.89
CA VAL A 45 9.12 -5.89 -2.82
C VAL A 45 8.65 -4.50 -2.37
N LEU A 46 7.53 -4.00 -2.89
CA LEU A 46 6.98 -2.71 -2.45
C LEU A 46 6.61 -2.76 -0.96
N GLN A 47 5.97 -3.85 -0.52
CA GLN A 47 5.63 -4.06 0.88
C GLN A 47 6.86 -4.08 1.77
N ALA A 48 7.89 -4.86 1.42
CA ALA A 48 9.14 -4.90 2.19
C ALA A 48 9.77 -3.51 2.32
N ILE A 49 9.71 -2.68 1.27
CA ILE A 49 10.17 -1.28 1.33
C ILE A 49 9.31 -0.48 2.31
N VAL A 50 7.98 -0.54 2.19
CA VAL A 50 7.05 0.15 3.08
C VAL A 50 7.30 -0.23 4.54
N GLU A 51 7.45 -1.53 4.83
CA GLU A 51 7.74 -2.02 6.18
C GLU A 51 9.09 -1.51 6.69
N ILE A 52 10.14 -1.51 5.88
CA ILE A 52 11.45 -0.96 6.24
C ILE A 52 11.33 0.52 6.67
N LEU A 53 10.46 1.28 5.99
CA LEU A 53 10.22 2.69 6.29
C LEU A 53 9.38 2.92 7.55
N LEU A 54 8.71 1.88 8.06
CA LEU A 54 7.97 1.94 9.32
C LEU A 54 8.87 1.49 10.50
N PRO A 55 8.69 2.09 11.70
CA PRO A 55 9.35 1.61 12.90
C PRO A 55 9.05 0.12 13.13
N SER A 56 10.07 -0.67 13.49
CA SER A 56 9.95 -2.13 13.65
C SER A 56 8.79 -2.56 14.55
N ARG A 57 8.53 -1.81 15.63
CA ARG A 57 7.42 -2.02 16.57
C ARG A 57 6.01 -1.87 15.97
N HIS A 58 5.87 -1.31 14.77
CA HIS A 58 4.57 -1.07 14.12
C HIS A 58 4.42 -1.83 12.79
N ARG A 59 5.35 -2.74 12.48
CA ARG A 59 5.24 -3.61 11.31
C ARG A 59 4.28 -4.74 11.63
N VAL A 60 3.27 -4.94 10.78
CA VAL A 60 2.38 -6.10 10.82
C VAL A 60 2.47 -6.79 9.46
N PRO A 61 2.88 -8.08 9.38
CA PRO A 61 3.02 -8.80 8.11
C PRO A 61 1.69 -9.14 7.42
N GLU A 62 1.69 -8.91 6.09
CA GLU A 62 0.86 -9.42 4.97
C GLU A 62 -0.68 -9.56 5.06
N LEU A 63 -1.33 -8.99 4.03
CA LEU A 63 -2.52 -9.52 3.36
C LEU A 63 -2.15 -9.72 1.87
N TYR A 64 -2.20 -10.95 1.37
CA TYR A 64 -1.62 -11.36 0.09
C TYR A 64 -2.56 -11.19 -1.11
N VAL A 65 -2.08 -10.64 -2.24
CA VAL A 65 -2.68 -10.82 -3.56
C VAL A 65 -1.58 -11.08 -4.61
N GLU A 66 -1.62 -12.24 -5.28
CA GLU A 66 -0.61 -12.62 -6.27
C GLU A 66 -1.01 -12.16 -7.68
N ASN A 67 -0.19 -11.32 -8.32
CA ASN A 67 -0.20 -11.15 -9.77
C ASN A 67 1.24 -11.05 -10.28
N GLN A 68 1.68 -12.03 -11.07
CA GLN A 68 2.94 -11.95 -11.80
C GLN A 68 2.71 -11.37 -13.20
N VAL A 69 3.47 -10.34 -13.54
CA VAL A 69 3.64 -9.86 -14.91
C VAL A 69 5.14 -9.99 -15.25
N GLY A 70 5.45 -10.36 -16.49
CA GLY A 70 6.81 -10.69 -16.94
C GLY A 70 7.85 -9.61 -16.66
N VAL A 71 9.09 -10.04 -16.42
CA VAL A 71 10.23 -9.19 -16.09
C VAL A 71 10.59 -8.31 -17.29
N LEU A 72 10.52 -6.98 -17.12
CA LEU A 72 10.97 -6.02 -18.14
C LEU A 72 12.47 -5.75 -18.00
N GLY A 73 13.20 -5.67 -19.11
CA GLY A 73 14.62 -5.27 -19.06
C GLY A 73 14.83 -3.82 -18.61
N ALA A 74 15.99 -3.51 -18.03
CA ALA A 74 16.32 -2.18 -17.50
C ALA A 74 16.19 -1.04 -18.54
N ASN A 75 16.51 -1.32 -19.81
CA ASN A 75 16.38 -0.34 -20.90
C ASN A 75 14.91 -0.05 -21.26
N GLU A 76 14.04 -1.05 -21.20
CA GLU A 76 12.59 -0.87 -21.43
C GLU A 76 11.95 -0.09 -20.29
N LEU A 77 12.37 -0.35 -19.05
CA LEU A 77 11.97 0.45 -17.89
C LEU A 77 12.39 1.91 -18.02
N GLU A 78 13.60 2.19 -18.54
CA GLU A 78 14.04 3.57 -18.75
C GLU A 78 13.22 4.30 -19.82
N LYS A 79 12.88 3.62 -20.92
CA LYS A 79 12.00 4.20 -21.95
C LYS A 79 10.61 4.50 -21.38
N LEU A 80 10.08 3.57 -20.61
CA LEU A 80 8.76 3.70 -19.97
C LEU A 80 8.75 4.81 -18.91
N ASP A 81 9.81 4.91 -18.11
CA ASP A 81 10.02 5.97 -17.12
C ASP A 81 10.11 7.36 -17.76
N LYS A 82 10.83 7.49 -18.88
CA LYS A 82 10.86 8.74 -19.67
C LYS A 82 9.49 9.09 -20.24
N PHE A 83 8.76 8.09 -20.70
CA PHE A 83 7.42 8.25 -21.25
C PHE A 83 6.41 8.73 -20.19
N PHE A 84 6.41 8.12 -19.00
CA PHE A 84 5.51 8.50 -17.91
C PHE A 84 5.83 9.85 -17.29
N LYS A 85 7.11 10.27 -17.29
CA LYS A 85 7.53 11.56 -16.71
C LYS A 85 6.77 12.76 -17.27
N THR A 86 6.29 12.69 -18.52
CA THR A 86 5.53 13.75 -19.19
C THR A 86 4.02 13.56 -19.12
N GLU A 87 3.53 12.46 -18.56
CA GLU A 87 2.11 12.12 -18.51
C GLU A 87 1.46 12.70 -17.25
N TYR A 88 0.30 13.33 -17.42
CA TYR A 88 -0.50 13.86 -16.32
C TYR A 88 -1.24 12.73 -15.59
N GLU A 89 -1.54 12.93 -14.30
CA GLU A 89 -2.21 11.92 -13.46
C GLU A 89 -3.52 11.42 -14.08
N GLU A 90 -4.36 12.30 -14.62
CA GLU A 90 -5.62 11.90 -15.26
C GLU A 90 -5.42 10.99 -16.49
N SER A 91 -4.39 11.27 -17.30
CA SER A 91 -4.05 10.39 -18.43
C SER A 91 -3.57 9.03 -17.94
N LEU A 92 -2.77 9.01 -16.86
CA LEU A 92 -2.27 7.79 -16.25
C LEU A 92 -3.41 6.94 -15.67
N LEU A 93 -4.35 7.56 -14.95
CA LEU A 93 -5.51 6.89 -14.35
C LEU A 93 -6.38 6.18 -15.39
N ASN A 94 -6.58 6.82 -16.54
CA ASN A 94 -7.45 6.31 -17.61
C ASN A 94 -6.73 5.38 -18.60
N ARG A 95 -5.42 5.17 -18.43
CA ARG A 95 -4.64 4.28 -19.28
C ARG A 95 -5.10 2.84 -19.10
N ARG A 96 -5.32 2.16 -20.21
CA ARG A 96 -5.68 0.74 -20.25
C ARG A 96 -4.42 -0.11 -20.08
N TYR A 97 -4.52 -1.08 -19.19
CA TYR A 97 -3.53 -2.10 -18.92
C TYR A 97 -4.14 -3.47 -19.17
N ILE A 98 -3.30 -4.37 -19.62
CA ILE A 98 -3.68 -5.74 -19.90
C ILE A 98 -2.77 -6.64 -19.10
N TYR A 99 -3.35 -7.55 -18.33
CA TYR A 99 -2.60 -8.55 -17.59
C TYR A 99 -3.27 -9.91 -17.70
N TRP A 100 -2.48 -10.97 -17.49
CA TRP A 100 -3.01 -12.32 -17.40
C TRP A 100 -3.52 -12.56 -15.98
N SER A 101 -4.84 -12.74 -15.83
CA SER A 101 -5.41 -13.10 -14.54
C SER A 101 -5.33 -14.62 -14.36
N THR A 102 -4.59 -15.05 -13.35
CA THR A 102 -4.53 -16.46 -12.92
C THR A 102 -5.89 -16.95 -12.44
N ASN A 103 -6.63 -16.13 -11.70
CA ASN A 103 -7.96 -16.42 -11.17
C ASN A 103 -8.98 -16.69 -12.28
N PHE A 104 -9.04 -15.82 -13.28
CA PHE A 104 -9.99 -15.97 -14.39
C PHE A 104 -9.44 -16.76 -15.58
N ARG A 105 -8.16 -17.18 -15.50
CA ARG A 105 -7.40 -17.86 -16.58
C ARG A 105 -7.57 -17.18 -17.95
N LYS A 106 -7.60 -15.85 -17.95
CA LYS A 106 -7.79 -15.03 -19.14
C LYS A 106 -7.05 -13.71 -19.02
N THR A 107 -6.78 -13.13 -20.18
CA THR A 107 -6.32 -11.77 -20.30
C THR A 107 -7.44 -10.81 -19.88
N VAL A 108 -7.17 -9.97 -18.88
CA VAL A 108 -8.08 -8.95 -18.37
C VAL A 108 -7.56 -7.59 -18.79
N GLN A 109 -8.44 -6.76 -19.32
CA GLN A 109 -8.18 -5.34 -19.56
C GLN A 109 -8.77 -4.54 -18.40
N THR A 110 -8.00 -3.64 -17.84
CA THR A 110 -8.38 -2.76 -16.72
C THR A 110 -7.72 -1.40 -16.89
N THR A 111 -8.06 -0.45 -16.03
CA THR A 111 -7.38 0.84 -15.90
C THR A 111 -6.76 0.97 -14.51
N ILE A 112 -5.83 1.91 -14.34
CA ILE A 112 -5.31 2.26 -13.00
C ILE A 112 -6.44 2.75 -12.10
N ARG A 113 -7.38 3.52 -12.65
CA ARG A 113 -8.55 4.00 -11.91
C ARG A 113 -9.38 2.85 -11.35
N GLU A 114 -9.70 1.85 -12.16
CA GLU A 114 -10.44 0.66 -11.72
C GLU A 114 -9.68 -0.10 -10.63
N ILE A 115 -8.37 -0.32 -10.79
CA ILE A 115 -7.53 -0.97 -9.77
C ILE A 115 -7.56 -0.20 -8.45
N ILE A 116 -7.43 1.14 -8.49
CA ILE A 116 -7.48 1.97 -7.28
C ILE A 116 -8.87 1.90 -6.63
N ASN A 117 -9.94 1.94 -7.42
CA ASN A 117 -11.31 1.86 -6.90
C ASN A 117 -11.59 0.51 -6.24
N ASP A 118 -11.16 -0.59 -6.86
CA ASP A 118 -11.27 -1.93 -6.29
C ASP A 118 -10.46 -2.04 -4.98
N GLY A 119 -9.26 -1.46 -4.97
CA GLY A 119 -8.43 -1.35 -3.76
C GLY A 119 -9.12 -0.53 -2.66
N LEU A 120 -9.79 0.56 -2.99
CA LEU A 120 -10.54 1.38 -2.03
C LEU A 120 -11.71 0.60 -1.42
N GLU A 121 -12.47 -0.14 -2.22
CA GLU A 121 -13.56 -0.99 -1.70
C GLU A 121 -13.02 -2.13 -0.82
N GLN A 122 -11.90 -2.74 -1.21
CA GLN A 122 -11.22 -3.75 -0.40
C GLN A 122 -10.74 -3.16 0.94
N LEU A 123 -10.09 -2.00 0.91
CA LEU A 123 -9.62 -1.30 2.10
C LEU A 123 -10.79 -0.91 3.01
N ARG A 124 -11.93 -0.48 2.45
CA ARG A 124 -13.16 -0.21 3.22
C ARG A 124 -13.62 -1.45 3.99
N SER A 125 -13.62 -2.59 3.32
CA SER A 125 -14.01 -3.88 3.92
C SER A 125 -13.05 -4.31 5.04
N TYR A 126 -11.74 -4.14 4.83
CA TYR A 126 -10.74 -4.38 5.86
C TYR A 126 -10.92 -3.46 7.06
N MET A 127 -11.09 -2.16 6.83
CA MET A 127 -11.33 -1.21 7.91
C MET A 127 -12.61 -1.53 8.68
N SER A 128 -13.69 -1.89 7.99
CA SER A 128 -14.94 -2.34 8.62
C SER A 128 -14.75 -3.57 9.49
N THR A 129 -13.91 -4.51 9.04
CA THR A 129 -13.58 -5.71 9.79
C THR A 129 -12.71 -5.38 11.00
N ILE A 130 -11.67 -4.56 10.84
CA ILE A 130 -10.82 -4.08 11.93
C ILE A 130 -11.69 -3.39 12.97
N ALA A 131 -12.56 -2.46 12.57
CA ALA A 131 -13.37 -1.66 13.48
C ALA A 131 -14.24 -2.48 14.46
N LYS A 132 -14.58 -3.73 14.11
CA LYS A 132 -15.33 -4.67 14.97
C LYS A 132 -14.54 -5.20 16.17
N GLY A 133 -13.21 -5.03 16.19
CA GLY A 133 -12.35 -5.47 17.29
C GLY A 133 -11.98 -6.94 17.19
N HIS A 134 -11.89 -7.63 18.33
CA HIS A 134 -11.43 -9.02 18.40
C HIS A 134 -12.44 -10.01 17.81
N ALA A 135 -11.95 -10.90 16.95
CA ALA A 135 -12.71 -12.07 16.51
C ALA A 135 -12.46 -13.25 17.46
N VAL A 136 -13.54 -13.93 17.87
CA VAL A 136 -13.48 -15.12 18.74
C VAL A 136 -12.94 -16.34 17.97
N GLY A 137 -13.04 -16.33 16.64
CA GLY A 137 -12.49 -17.33 15.74
C GLY A 137 -12.87 -17.06 14.27
N TYR A 138 -12.59 -18.02 13.38
CA TYR A 138 -12.79 -17.88 11.94
C TYR A 138 -14.25 -17.64 11.48
N SER A 139 -15.24 -17.91 12.33
CA SER A 139 -16.66 -17.70 12.04
C SER A 139 -17.16 -16.29 12.40
N THR A 140 -16.31 -15.46 13.02
CA THR A 140 -16.66 -14.09 13.43
C THR A 140 -15.79 -13.08 12.70
N SER A 141 -16.39 -11.99 12.22
CA SER A 141 -15.63 -10.92 11.57
C SER A 141 -14.98 -10.02 12.61
N GLY A 142 -13.66 -9.87 12.54
CA GLY A 142 -12.84 -9.05 13.43
C GLY A 142 -11.37 -9.35 13.20
N VAL A 143 -10.49 -8.75 14.00
CA VAL A 143 -9.06 -9.04 14.00
C VAL A 143 -8.81 -10.34 14.76
N PHE A 144 -8.27 -11.33 14.07
CA PHE A 144 -7.86 -12.63 14.60
C PHE A 144 -6.35 -12.83 14.40
N ASP A 145 -5.55 -12.05 15.14
CA ASP A 145 -4.09 -12.08 15.09
C ASP A 145 -3.54 -11.97 16.52
N GLU A 146 -2.78 -12.97 16.96
CA GLU A 146 -2.21 -13.04 18.31
C GLU A 146 -1.13 -11.98 18.59
N ARG A 147 -0.54 -11.42 17.53
CA ARG A 147 0.48 -10.35 17.60
C ARG A 147 -0.16 -8.99 17.90
N ILE A 148 -1.48 -8.88 17.80
CA ILE A 148 -2.21 -7.63 18.00
C ILE A 148 -3.06 -7.73 19.26
N LYS A 149 -2.67 -6.99 20.30
CA LYS A 149 -3.51 -6.79 21.48
C LYS A 149 -4.58 -5.75 21.19
N ILE A 150 -5.83 -6.15 21.41
CA ILE A 150 -7.01 -5.32 21.17
C ILE A 150 -7.59 -4.93 22.53
N ILE A 151 -7.69 -3.62 22.79
CA ILE A 151 -8.17 -3.08 24.06
C ILE A 151 -9.38 -2.20 23.78
N LYS A 152 -10.49 -2.42 24.49
CA LYS A 152 -11.64 -1.50 24.44
C LYS A 152 -11.23 -0.17 25.07
N SER A 153 -11.30 0.91 24.30
CA SER A 153 -10.75 2.22 24.68
C SER A 153 -11.73 3.38 24.46
N GLY A 154 -12.92 3.10 23.92
CA GLY A 154 -13.84 4.15 23.44
C GLY A 154 -13.48 4.59 22.01
N PRO A 155 -14.15 5.60 21.45
CA PRO A 155 -14.05 5.93 20.04
C PRO A 155 -12.63 6.36 19.66
N ASN A 156 -12.03 5.63 18.74
CA ASN A 156 -10.77 5.94 18.06
C ASN A 156 -11.02 6.06 16.56
N LYS A 157 -10.06 6.67 15.87
CA LYS A 157 -10.08 6.83 14.42
C LYS A 157 -9.21 5.77 13.77
N LEU A 158 -9.76 5.12 12.76
CA LEU A 158 -9.04 4.27 11.83
C LEU A 158 -8.92 5.02 10.51
N GLU A 159 -7.68 5.21 10.07
CA GLU A 159 -7.36 5.85 8.80
C GLU A 159 -6.74 4.85 7.84
N GLY A 160 -7.07 4.99 6.56
CA GLY A 160 -6.62 4.09 5.51
C GLY A 160 -6.16 4.86 4.28
N PHE A 161 -5.09 4.37 3.65
CA PHE A 161 -4.58 4.91 2.41
C PHE A 161 -4.28 3.79 1.42
N ILE A 162 -4.70 3.97 0.18
CA ILE A 162 -4.18 3.21 -0.95
C ILE A 162 -2.94 3.92 -1.47
N ILE A 163 -1.86 3.16 -1.68
CA ILE A 163 -0.64 3.63 -2.34
C ILE A 163 -0.40 2.75 -3.55
N MET A 164 -0.32 3.35 -4.73
CA MET A 164 -0.01 2.68 -5.98
C MET A 164 1.26 3.29 -6.59
N VAL A 165 2.22 2.43 -6.94
CA VAL A 165 3.48 2.85 -7.54
C VAL A 165 3.50 2.39 -8.99
N VAL A 166 3.56 3.35 -9.92
CA VAL A 166 3.63 3.12 -11.36
C VAL A 166 5.01 3.58 -11.86
N GLY A 167 5.76 2.65 -12.45
CA GLY A 167 7.09 2.93 -13.00
C GLY A 167 8.07 3.52 -11.98
N PHE A 168 7.91 3.22 -10.68
CA PHE A 168 8.77 3.63 -9.55
C PHE A 168 8.88 5.13 -9.26
N ARG A 169 8.27 5.98 -10.11
CA ARG A 169 8.29 7.45 -9.96
C ARG A 169 6.93 8.07 -9.71
N HIS A 170 5.89 7.45 -10.26
CA HIS A 170 4.52 7.92 -10.09
C HIS A 170 3.93 7.18 -8.91
N ILE A 171 3.92 7.86 -7.77
CA ILE A 171 3.24 7.36 -6.58
C ILE A 171 1.88 8.04 -6.55
N LEU A 172 0.85 7.26 -6.82
CA LEU A 172 -0.54 7.66 -6.62
C LEU A 172 -0.94 7.22 -5.22
N TRP A 173 -1.74 8.04 -4.56
CA TRP A 173 -2.35 7.64 -3.30
C TRP A 173 -3.76 8.22 -3.17
N ARG A 174 -4.61 7.52 -2.42
CA ARG A 174 -5.97 7.95 -2.10
C ARG A 174 -6.27 7.65 -0.64
N PRO A 175 -6.75 8.62 0.14
CA PRO A 175 -7.30 8.34 1.46
C PRO A 175 -8.68 7.72 1.30
N ILE A 176 -9.09 6.94 2.29
CA ILE A 176 -10.47 6.55 2.48
C ILE A 176 -11.07 7.36 3.64
N GLU A 177 -12.40 7.44 3.67
CA GLU A 177 -13.12 8.05 4.79
C GLU A 177 -12.71 7.42 6.12
N GLU A 178 -12.51 8.28 7.13
CA GLU A 178 -12.19 7.86 8.50
C GLU A 178 -13.27 6.92 9.03
N MET A 179 -12.87 5.85 9.69
CA MET A 179 -13.79 4.92 10.36
C MET A 179 -13.62 4.99 11.87
N ILE A 180 -14.74 5.00 12.59
CA ILE A 180 -14.71 4.99 14.06
C ILE A 180 -14.61 3.53 14.55
N SER A 181 -13.73 3.29 15.52
CA SER A 181 -13.59 2.01 16.21
C SER A 181 -13.48 2.22 17.71
N ASP A 182 -14.20 1.44 18.51
CA ASP A 182 -14.16 1.52 19.99
C ASP A 182 -12.93 0.83 20.62
N TYR A 183 -11.97 0.45 19.78
CA TYR A 183 -10.82 -0.35 20.15
C TYR A 183 -9.51 0.33 19.81
N LYS A 184 -8.48 0.00 20.60
CA LYS A 184 -7.09 0.33 20.37
C LYS A 184 -6.32 -0.94 20.06
N TYR A 185 -5.46 -0.86 19.06
CA TYR A 185 -4.63 -1.96 18.57
C TYR A 185 -3.18 -1.69 18.95
N ILE A 186 -2.55 -2.65 19.62
CA ILE A 186 -1.17 -2.55 20.09
C ILE A 186 -0.42 -3.79 19.61
N ASN A 187 0.68 -3.60 18.90
CA ASN A 187 1.58 -4.70 18.54
C ASN A 187 2.30 -5.19 19.80
N VAL A 188 2.34 -6.50 20.03
CA VAL A 188 2.87 -7.13 21.26
C VAL A 188 4.22 -7.78 21.02
#